data_AF-A0A968QFM7-F1
#
_entry.id   AF-A0A968QFM7-F1
#
_cell.length_a   1.000
_cell.length_b   1.000
_cell.length_c   1.000
_cell.angle_alpha   90.00
_cell.angle_beta   90.00
_cell.angle_gamma   90.00
#
_symmetry.space_group_name_H-M   'P 1'
#
loop_
_entity.id
_entity.type
_entity.pdbx_description
1 polymer ?
#
loop_
_entity_poly.entity_id
_entity_poly.type
_entity_poly.pdbx_seq_one_letter_code
_entity_poly.pdbx_strand_id
1 'polypeptide(L)' 'MSKGRPGGNPDLAKYHFQQKYDWDEPCSDRMQLRMPPSMKAAIKEGLIEDWQEVARRAIAEEIEKAQTPQQSH' A
#
# COMPACT_ATOMS: atom_id res chain seq x y z
N MET A 1 -0.91 -30.94 -36.65
CA MET A 1 -0.20 -29.65 -36.54
C MET A 1 -1.05 -28.75 -35.63
N SER A 2 -0.76 -28.75 -34.34
CA SER A 2 -1.46 -27.97 -33.32
C SER A 2 -1.31 -26.48 -33.62
N LYS A 3 -2.40 -25.86 -34.10
CA LYS A 3 -2.46 -24.43 -34.41
C LYS A 3 -2.58 -23.66 -33.08
N GLY A 4 -1.45 -23.53 -32.38
CA GLY A 4 -1.34 -22.70 -31.18
C GLY A 4 -1.81 -21.29 -31.50
N ARG A 5 -2.66 -20.72 -30.64
CA ARG A 5 -3.24 -19.39 -30.85
C ARG A 5 -2.11 -18.36 -31.00
N PRO A 6 -1.98 -17.69 -32.16
CA PRO A 6 -0.97 -16.66 -32.34
C PRO A 6 -1.48 -15.40 -31.65
N GLY A 7 -1.09 -15.17 -30.39
CA GLY A 7 -1.63 -14.03 -29.67
C GLY A 7 -1.22 -13.89 -28.20
N GLY A 8 0.00 -14.30 -27.84
CA GLY A 8 0.57 -13.83 -26.57
C GLY A 8 1.02 -12.39 -26.75
N ASN A 9 0.52 -11.44 -25.95
CA ASN A 9 1.04 -10.08 -25.96
C ASN A 9 2.50 -10.10 -25.47
N PRO A 10 3.51 -9.76 -26.31
CA PRO A 10 4.92 -9.79 -25.90
C PRO A 10 5.23 -8.80 -24.77
N ASP A 11 4.36 -7.82 -24.52
CA ASP A 11 4.48 -6.87 -23.42
C ASP A 11 3.92 -7.38 -22.08
N LEU A 12 3.54 -8.66 -21.96
CA LEU A 12 3.10 -9.25 -20.68
C LEU A 12 4.10 -9.00 -19.53
N ALA A 13 5.39 -8.96 -19.83
CA ALA A 13 6.44 -8.65 -18.87
C ALA A 13 6.49 -7.16 -18.46
N LYS A 14 5.87 -6.23 -19.20
CA LYS A 14 5.74 -4.81 -18.80
C LYS A 14 4.50 -4.55 -17.96
N TYR A 15 3.46 -5.37 -18.13
CA TYR A 15 2.19 -5.25 -17.42
C TYR A 15 2.03 -6.29 -16.30
N HIS A 16 3.13 -6.92 -15.86
CA HIS A 16 3.06 -7.76 -14.68
C HIS A 16 2.72 -6.91 -13.46
N PHE A 17 1.84 -7.45 -12.61
CA PHE A 17 1.51 -6.81 -11.35
C PHE A 17 2.77 -6.83 -10.49
N GLN A 18 3.47 -5.69 -10.41
CA GLN A 18 4.55 -5.50 -9.45
C GLN A 18 3.91 -5.24 -8.09
N GLN A 19 4.20 -6.12 -7.13
CA GLN A 19 3.89 -5.86 -5.75
C GLN A 19 4.63 -4.58 -5.35
N LYS A 20 3.89 -3.48 -5.22
CA LYS A 20 4.44 -2.14 -5.00
C LYS A 20 5.04 -1.97 -3.60
N TYR A 21 4.66 -2.84 -2.65
CA TYR A 21 5.04 -2.76 -1.24
C TYR A 21 5.18 -4.15 -0.62
N ASP A 22 6.10 -4.29 0.33
CA ASP A 22 6.50 -5.55 0.97
C ASP A 22 5.55 -6.00 2.09
N TRP A 23 4.24 -5.76 1.96
CA TRP A 23 3.25 -6.27 2.91
C TRP A 23 3.05 -7.79 2.70
N ASP A 24 3.05 -8.56 3.79
CA ASP A 24 2.81 -10.01 3.76
C ASP A 24 1.44 -10.37 3.18
N GLU A 25 0.46 -9.47 3.38
CA GLU A 25 -0.90 -9.60 2.89
C GLU A 25 -1.30 -8.42 1.98
N PRO A 26 -2.19 -8.63 0.99
CA PRO A 26 -2.67 -7.55 0.14
C PRO A 26 -3.52 -6.55 0.93
N CYS A 27 -3.26 -5.25 0.73
CA CYS A 27 -4.03 -4.16 1.34
C CYS A 27 -5.44 -3.99 0.72
N SER A 28 -6.30 -4.99 0.89
CA SER A 28 -7.63 -5.08 0.27
C SER A 28 -8.75 -4.40 1.08
N ASP A 29 -8.57 -4.27 2.39
CA ASP A 29 -9.55 -3.65 3.28
C ASP A 29 -9.49 -2.12 3.26
N ARG A 30 -10.66 -1.48 3.46
CA ARG A 30 -10.80 -0.03 3.47
C ARG A 30 -11.16 0.49 4.86
N MET A 31 -10.33 1.40 5.35
CA MET A 31 -10.59 2.17 6.58
C MET A 31 -10.76 3.66 6.25
N GLN A 32 -11.75 4.32 6.87
CA GLN A 32 -11.96 5.77 6.74
C GLN A 32 -11.40 6.50 7.96
N LEU A 33 -10.59 7.53 7.74
CA LEU A 33 -9.98 8.35 8.79
C LEU A 33 -10.54 9.78 8.76
N ARG A 34 -10.94 10.30 9.92
CA ARG A 34 -11.23 11.74 10.07
C ARG A 34 -9.93 12.47 10.39
N MET A 35 -9.72 13.62 9.73
CA MET A 35 -8.53 14.44 9.91
C MET A 35 -8.87 15.93 9.74
N PRO A 36 -8.04 16.85 10.28
CA PRO A 36 -8.17 18.28 10.04
C PRO A 36 -8.24 18.65 8.55
N PRO A 37 -9.03 19.67 8.17
CA PRO A 37 -9.14 20.10 6.78
C PRO A 37 -7.80 20.48 6.14
N SER A 38 -6.90 21.10 6.92
CA SER A 38 -5.56 21.48 6.47
C SER A 38 -4.70 20.29 6.07
N MET A 39 -4.75 19.19 6.83
CA MET A 39 -4.02 17.96 6.48
C MET A 39 -4.54 17.36 5.18
N LYS A 40 -5.87 17.32 5.02
CA LYS A 40 -6.49 16.84 3.79
C LYS A 40 -6.11 17.70 2.58
N ALA A 41 -6.03 19.02 2.75
CA ALA A 41 -5.59 19.93 1.70
C ALA A 41 -4.12 19.67 1.32
N ALA A 42 -3.22 19.59 2.29
CA ALA A 42 -1.80 19.30 2.05
C ALA A 42 -1.57 17.98 1.31
N ILE A 43 -2.31 16.92 1.67
CA ILE A 43 -2.25 15.64 0.95
C ILE A 43 -2.72 15.80 -0.51
N LYS A 44 -3.82 16.53 -0.73
CA LYS A 44 -4.35 16.79 -2.08
C LYS A 44 -3.41 17.64 -2.93
N GLU A 45 -2.69 18.55 -2.32
CA GLU A 45 -1.67 19.39 -2.95
C GLU A 45 -0.40 18.60 -3.31
N GLY A 46 -0.34 17.31 -2.92
CA GLY A 46 0.79 16.45 -3.26
C GLY A 46 1.99 16.62 -2.34
N LEU A 47 1.82 17.27 -1.18
CA LEU A 47 2.89 17.38 -0.18
C LEU A 47 3.40 16.00 0.28
N ILE A 48 2.54 14.99 0.19
CA ILE A 48 2.86 13.58 0.44
C ILE A 48 2.39 12.75 -0.75
N GLU A 49 3.33 12.33 -1.61
CA GLU A 49 3.04 11.60 -2.85
C GLU A 49 2.27 10.30 -2.61
N ASP A 50 2.72 9.49 -1.64
CA ASP A 50 2.11 8.19 -1.29
C ASP A 50 1.59 8.18 0.15
N TRP A 51 0.68 9.12 0.43
CA TRP A 51 0.13 9.30 1.78
C TRP A 51 -0.50 8.03 2.35
N GLN A 52 -1.01 7.15 1.48
CA GLN A 52 -1.60 5.87 1.90
C GLN A 52 -0.54 4.95 2.47
N GLU A 53 0.60 4.82 1.79
CA GLU A 53 1.70 3.98 2.28
C GLU A 53 2.33 4.57 3.54
N VAL A 54 2.49 5.90 3.60
CA VAL A 54 2.94 6.58 4.82
C VAL A 54 2.01 6.26 6.00
N ALA A 55 0.68 6.33 5.78
CA ALA A 55 -0.28 6.00 6.81
C ALA A 55 -0.23 4.52 7.23
N ARG A 56 -0.09 3.58 6.27
CA ARG A 56 0.03 2.15 6.59
C ARG A 56 1.25 1.87 7.47
N ARG A 57 2.42 2.43 7.12
CA ARG A 57 3.65 2.27 7.89
C ARG A 57 3.54 2.84 9.30
N ALA A 58 2.98 4.04 9.44
CA ALA A 58 2.75 4.65 10.74
C ALA A 58 1.81 3.78 11.61
N ILE A 59 0.74 3.22 11.03
CA ILE A 59 -0.17 2.34 11.76
C ILE A 59 0.53 1.03 12.16
N ALA A 60 1.30 0.42 11.26
CA ALA A 60 2.04 -0.81 11.57
C ALA A 60 3.05 -0.61 12.70
N GLU A 61 3.80 0.50 12.66
CA GLU A 61 4.76 0.87 13.72
C GLU A 61 4.06 1.03 15.09
N GLU A 62 2.89 1.69 15.13
CA GLU A 62 2.13 1.82 16.37
C GLU A 62 1.54 0.49 16.86
N ILE A 63 1.16 -0.42 15.96
CA ILE A 63 0.72 -1.77 16.30
C ILE A 63 1.89 -2.56 16.91
N GLU A 64 3.08 -2.52 16.30
CA GLU A 64 4.28 -3.18 16.83
C GLU A 64 4.64 -2.68 18.23
N LYS A 65 4.57 -1.37 18.46
CA LYS A 65 4.78 -0.76 19.79
C LYS A 65 3.76 -1.24 20.80
N ALA A 66 2.49 -1.37 20.41
CA ALA A 66 1.43 -1.84 21.29
C ALA A 66 1.51 -3.35 21.59
N GLN A 67 2.02 -4.14 20.64
CA GLN A 67 2.20 -5.59 20.78
C GLN A 67 3.48 -5.96 21.53
N THR A 68 4.51 -5.11 21.48
CA THR A 68 5.70 -5.26 22.32
C THR A 68 5.28 -4.89 23.74
N PRO A 69 5.10 -5.85 24.67
CA PRO A 69 4.72 -5.51 26.03
C PRO A 69 5.79 -4.57 26.56
N GLN A 70 5.41 -3.33 26.86
CA GLN A 70 6.21 -2.45 27.68
C GLN A 70 6.54 -3.27 28.93
N GLN A 71 7.80 -3.68 29.05
CA GLN A 71 8.33 -4.22 30.28
C GLN A 71 8.18 -3.09 31.30
N SER A 72 7.08 -3.15 32.05
CA SER A 72 6.81 -2.30 33.19
C SER A 72 7.94 -2.53 34.19
N HIS A 73 8.79 -1.52 34.35
CA HIS A 73 9.74 -1.44 35.45
C HIS A 73 9.06 -0.83 36.68
#